data_AF-A0A1S1NYN4-F1
#
_entry.id   AF-A0A1S1NYN4-F1
#
_cell.length_a   1.000
_cell.length_b   1.000
_cell.length_c   1.000
_cell.angle_alpha   90.00
_cell.angle_beta   90.00
_cell.angle_gamma   90.00
#
_symmetry.space_group_name_H-M   'P 1'
#
loop_
_entity.id
_entity.type
_entity.pdbx_description
1 polymer ?
#
loop_
_entity_poly.entity_id
_entity_poly.type
_entity_poly.pdbx_seq_one_letter_code
_entity_poly.pdbx_strand_id
1 'polypeptide(L)' 'MALRIRPDGRILCAAIHSKQPGDIYLNDGDHYRLSVELRALVTEPCAAHMQRGEWWWKNQVPEGVAIDSFYRE' A
#
# COMPACT_ATOMS: atom_id res chain seq x y z
N MET A 1 -0.44 -10.09 2.26
CA MET A 1 -0.40 -9.64 0.87
C MET A 1 0.91 -8.89 0.62
N ALA A 2 1.67 -9.23 -0.41
CA ALA A 2 2.92 -8.53 -0.74
C ALA A 2 2.68 -7.20 -1.47
N LEU A 3 3.69 -6.32 -1.44
CA LEU A 3 3.71 -5.04 -2.17
C LEU A 3 4.87 -4.97 -3.17
N ARG A 4 4.78 -4.02 -4.09
CA ARG A 4 5.81 -3.63 -5.04
C ARG A 4 6.06 -2.14 -4.90
N ILE A 5 7.30 -1.76 -4.67
CA ILE A 5 7.72 -0.36 -4.68
C ILE A 5 8.34 -0.10 -6.05
N ARG A 6 7.70 0.78 -6.81
CA ARG A 6 8.15 1.22 -8.14
C ARG A 6 9.37 2.14 -8.01
N PRO A 7 10.21 2.27 -9.06
CA PRO A 7 11.31 3.23 -9.06
C PRO A 7 10.89 4.70 -8.85
N ASP A 8 9.63 5.03 -9.17
CA ASP A 8 9.04 6.35 -8.94
C ASP A 8 8.50 6.55 -7.51
N GLY A 9 8.65 5.55 -6.64
CA GLY A 9 8.22 5.60 -5.24
C GLY A 9 6.79 5.13 -4.98
N ARG A 10 5.98 4.82 -6.01
CA ARG A 10 4.63 4.28 -5.80
C ARG A 10 4.69 2.90 -5.16
N ILE A 11 3.82 2.68 -4.18
CA ILE A 11 3.70 1.41 -3.46
C ILE A 11 2.39 0.75 -3.87
N LEU A 12 2.49 -0.43 -4.48
CA LEU A 12 1.38 -1.10 -5.14
C LEU A 12 1.20 -2.52 -4.60
N CYS A 13 -0.05 -2.95 -4.49
CA CYS A 13 -0.42 -4.32 -4.21
C CYS A 13 0.15 -5.25 -5.28
N ALA A 14 0.96 -6.23 -4.87
CA ALA A 14 1.62 -7.15 -5.78
C ALA A 14 0.66 -8.14 -6.46
N ALA A 15 -0.55 -8.32 -5.91
CA ALA A 15 -1.60 -9.17 -6.46
C ALA A 15 -2.46 -8.47 -7.53
N ILE A 16 -2.59 -7.14 -7.45
CA ILE A 16 -3.33 -6.33 -8.43
C ILE A 16 -2.41 -5.89 -9.57
N HIS A 17 -1.16 -5.54 -9.24
CA HIS A 17 -0.21 -4.98 -10.20
C HIS A 17 0.90 -5.96 -10.56
N SER A 18 1.12 -6.18 -11.86
CA SER A 18 2.21 -7.00 -12.37
C SER A 18 3.59 -6.43 -12.00
N LYS A 19 4.60 -7.30 -11.94
CA LYS A 19 6.00 -6.88 -11.76
C LYS A 19 6.47 -6.01 -12.93
N GLN A 20 7.22 -4.97 -12.63
CA GLN A 20 7.94 -4.13 -13.60
C GLN A 20 9.46 -4.15 -13.33
N PRO A 21 10.31 -3.86 -14.33
CA PRO A 21 11.75 -3.71 -14.11
C PRO A 21 12.04 -2.62 -13.07
N GLY A 22 12.95 -2.91 -12.13
CA GLY A 22 13.32 -1.99 -11.06
C GLY A 22 12.40 -2.01 -9.84
N ASP A 23 11.33 -2.82 -9.84
CA ASP A 23 10.51 -3.03 -8.65
C ASP A 23 11.32 -3.61 -7.48
N ILE A 24 11.12 -3.01 -6.31
CA ILE A 24 11.47 -3.65 -5.04
C ILE A 24 10.25 -4.42 -4.55
N TYR A 25 10.43 -5.72 -4.29
CA TYR A 25 9.37 -6.56 -3.74
C TYR A 25 9.39 -6.51 -2.22
N LEU A 26 8.26 -6.16 -1.62
CA LEU A 26 8.04 -6.19 -0.18
C LEU A 26 7.19 -7.42 0.14
N ASN A 27 7.73 -8.37 0.89
CA ASN A 27 7.00 -9.60 1.19
C ASN A 27 5.84 -9.36 2.16
N ASP A 28 5.01 -10.38 2.36
CA ASP A 28 3.82 -10.34 3.21
C ASP A 28 4.10 -9.99 4.67
N GLY A 29 5.23 -10.44 5.22
CA GLY A 29 5.61 -10.18 6.61
C GLY A 29 6.04 -8.74 6.83
N ASP A 30 6.89 -8.21 5.94
CA ASP A 30 7.30 -6.80 5.98
C ASP A 30 6.10 -5.88 5.76
N HIS A 31 5.23 -6.22 4.82
CA HIS A 31 3.99 -5.49 4.64
C HIS A 31 3.10 -5.53 5.89
N TYR A 32 2.86 -6.71 6.48
CA TYR A 32 2.05 -6.85 7.69
C TYR A 32 2.59 -5.98 8.84
N ARG A 33 3.90 -6.01 9.06
CA ARG A 33 4.56 -5.15 10.04
C ARG A 33 4.30 -3.68 9.77
N LEU A 34 4.46 -3.24 8.52
CA LEU A 34 4.30 -1.83 8.15
C LEU A 34 2.86 -1.35 8.16
N SER A 35 1.89 -2.17 7.76
CA SER A 35 0.49 -1.76 7.65
C SER A 35 -0.34 -2.09 8.89
N VAL A 36 -0.17 -3.27 9.47
CA VAL A 36 -1.01 -3.70 10.61
C VAL A 36 -0.37 -3.31 11.93
N GLU A 37 0.89 -3.70 12.16
CA GLU A 37 1.54 -3.49 13.47
C GLU A 37 1.93 -2.03 13.69
N LEU A 38 2.59 -1.42 12.72
CA LEU A 38 3.12 -0.05 12.82
C LEU A 38 2.17 1.01 12.28
N ARG A 39 1.18 0.62 11.46
CA ARG A 39 0.25 1.54 10.77
C ARG A 39 0.98 2.66 10.01
N ALA A 40 2.19 2.38 9.53
CA ALA A 40 3.05 3.30 8.81
C ALA A 40 2.70 3.33 7.31
N LEU A 41 2.24 2.19 6.77
CA LEU A 41 1.60 2.10 5.47
C LEU A 41 0.09 1.99 5.65
N VAL A 42 -0.63 2.82 4.90
CA VAL A 42 -2.09 2.88 4.92
C VAL A 42 -2.64 2.69 3.52
N THR A 43 -3.89 2.26 3.45
CA THR A 43 -4.61 2.15 2.18
C THR A 43 -6.08 2.58 2.34
N GLU A 44 -6.76 2.64 1.22
CA GLU A 44 -8.17 2.94 1.11
C GLU A 44 -9.05 1.72 1.46
N PRO A 45 -10.36 1.88 1.68
CA PRO A 45 -11.26 0.77 1.91
C PRO A 45 -11.21 -0.30 0.82
N CYS A 46 -11.45 -1.55 1.20
CA CYS A 46 -11.30 -2.73 0.33
C CYS A 46 -11.90 -2.56 -1.09
N ALA A 47 -13.10 -2.00 -1.21
CA ALA A 47 -13.75 -1.81 -2.52
C ALA A 47 -12.95 -0.90 -3.47
N ALA A 48 -12.37 0.18 -2.96
CA ALA A 48 -11.56 1.10 -3.74
C ALA A 48 -10.12 0.55 -3.91
N HIS A 49 -9.62 -0.16 -2.90
CA HIS A 49 -8.32 -0.83 -2.95
C HIS A 49 -8.28 -1.88 -4.06
N MET A 50 -9.35 -2.65 -4.25
CA MET A 50 -9.42 -3.64 -5.32
C MET A 50 -9.40 -3.01 -6.73
N GLN A 51 -9.71 -1.72 -6.86
CA GLN A 51 -9.65 -1.00 -8.13
C GLN A 51 -8.27 -0.39 -8.37
N ARG A 52 -7.68 0.22 -7.35
CA ARG A 52 -6.41 0.98 -7.48
C ARG A 52 -5.18 0.23 -7.00
N GLY A 53 -5.32 -0.56 -5.94
CA GLY A 53 -4.26 -1.37 -5.36
C GLY A 53 -3.12 -0.56 -4.78
N GLU A 54 -3.34 0.69 -4.39
CA GLU A 54 -2.27 1.58 -3.93
C GLU A 54 -2.13 1.55 -2.40
N TRP A 55 -0.90 1.82 -1.95
CA TRP A 55 -0.52 1.99 -0.56
C TRP A 55 0.29 3.28 -0.42
N TRP A 56 0.19 3.92 0.75
CA TRP A 56 0.89 5.17 1.01
C TRP A 56 1.51 5.15 2.40
N TRP A 57 2.61 5.87 2.55
CA TRP A 57 3.07 6.26 3.88
C TRP A 57 2.00 7.12 4.55
N LYS A 58 1.72 6.90 5.84
CA LYS A 58 0.63 7.57 6.59
C LYS A 58 0.61 9.10 6.44
N ASN A 59 1.77 9.72 6.28
CA ASN A 59 1.93 11.18 6.16
C ASN A 59 2.10 11.67 4.71
N GLN A 60 1.90 10.80 3.71
CA GLN A 60 2.06 11.10 2.27
C GLN A 60 0.87 10.57 1.46
N VAL A 61 -0.32 10.57 2.05
CA VAL A 61 -1.56 10.20 1.37
C VAL A 61 -1.96 11.35 0.43
N PRO A 62 -2.25 11.09 -0.86
CA PRO A 62 -2.72 12.10 -1.78
C PRO A 62 -4.03 12.75 -1.32
N GLU A 63 -4.20 14.04 -1.65
CA GLU A 63 -5.44 14.76 -1.36
C GLU A 63 -6.66 14.07 -2.00
N GLY A 64 -7.77 14.01 -1.26
CA GLY A 64 -9.01 13.39 -1.71
C GLY A 64 -9.07 11.86 -1.55
N VAL A 65 -8.00 11.19 -1.12
CA VAL A 65 -8.03 9.76 -0.83
C VAL A 65 -8.61 9.50 0.57
N ALA A 66 -9.70 8.73 0.62
CA ALA A 66 -10.27 8.26 1.88
C ALA A 66 -9.48 7.05 2.41
N ILE A 67 -8.86 7.19 3.58
CA ILE A 67 -8.17 6.10 4.27
C ILE A 67 -9.17 5.23 5.03
N ASP A 68 -8.94 3.90 4.99
CA ASP A 68 -9.74 2.92 5.70
C ASP A 68 -9.82 3.25 7.21
N SER A 69 -10.99 3.06 7.80
CA SER A 69 -11.25 3.32 9.21
C SER A 69 -10.32 2.55 10.15
N PHE A 70 -9.80 1.39 9.74
CA PHE A 70 -8.84 0.60 10.49
C PHE A 70 -7.59 1.38 10.90
N TYR A 71 -7.16 2.39 10.12
CA TYR A 71 -5.94 3.15 10.37
C TYR A 71 -6.15 4.46 11.15
N ARG A 72 -7.38 4.75 11.61
CA ARG A 72 -7.73 6.03 12.27
C ARG A 72 -7.45 6.07 13.77
N GLU A 73 -7.14 4.94 14.36
CA GLU A 73 -6.80 4.77 15.78
C GLU A 73 -5.29 4.84 16.03
#